data_AF-A0A820KCJ3-F1
#
_entry.id   AF-A0A820KCJ3-F1
#
_cell.length_a   1.000
_cell.length_b   1.000
_cell.length_c   1.000
_cell.angle_alpha   90.00
_cell.angle_beta   90.00
_cell.angle_gamma   90.00
#
_symmetry.space_group_name_H-M   'P 1'
#
loop_
_entity.id
_entity.type
_entity.pdbx_description
1 polymer ?
#
loop_
_entity_poly.entity_id
_entity_poly.type
_entity_poly.pdbx_seq_one_letter_code
_entity_poly.pdbx_strand_id
1 'polypeptide(L)'
;YDERQNRPPLVYHGLRDTEIDKDVFNNHGSQKRDNYFKYGTFVSTSWDKEVSLGFMCEKGCLLEIDTSEPPDGCQRLVGADVSWISKFPVECEFLIARKPTFEIMEIGFDIERNCQLVRVQNGNNLYSNSD
;
A
#
# COMPACT_ATOMS: atom_id res chain seq x y z
N TYR A 1 3.54 -13.70 -10.01
CA TYR A 1 3.40 -12.68 -11.06
C TYR A 1 2.26 -13.13 -11.98
N ASP A 2 1.22 -12.33 -12.19
CA ASP A 2 0.18 -12.69 -13.17
C ASP A 2 0.59 -12.18 -14.56
N GLU A 3 1.13 -13.08 -15.38
CA GLU A 3 1.60 -12.79 -16.74
C GLU A 3 0.47 -12.34 -17.68
N ARG A 4 -0.78 -12.69 -17.41
CA ARG A 4 -1.92 -12.27 -18.23
C ARG A 4 -2.25 -10.79 -18.02
N GLN A 5 -1.84 -10.25 -16.88
CA GLN A 5 -2.19 -8.90 -16.43
C GLN A 5 -0.95 -7.99 -16.25
N ASN A 6 0.25 -8.54 -16.46
CA ASN A 6 1.53 -7.87 -16.22
C ASN A 6 1.56 -7.15 -14.86
N ARG A 7 1.03 -7.81 -13.82
CA ARG A 7 0.84 -7.21 -12.49
C ARG A 7 1.27 -8.15 -11.37
N PRO A 8 2.03 -7.65 -10.37
CA PRO A 8 2.31 -8.38 -9.14
C PRO A 8 1.07 -8.45 -8.24
N PRO A 9 0.69 -9.61 -7.66
CA PRO A 9 -0.49 -9.69 -6.80
C PRO A 9 -0.38 -8.85 -5.51
N LEU A 10 0.84 -8.63 -5.05
CA LEU A 10 1.17 -7.87 -3.86
C LEU A 10 2.32 -6.92 -4.20
N VAL A 11 2.21 -5.67 -3.75
CA VAL A 11 3.29 -4.68 -3.85
C VAL A 11 3.53 -4.04 -2.50
N TYR A 12 4.71 -3.46 -2.32
CA TYR A 12 5.21 -3.03 -1.04
C TYR A 12 5.58 -1.55 -1.07
N HIS A 13 5.28 -0.84 0.00
CA HIS A 13 5.68 0.56 0.17
C HIS A 13 6.25 0.76 1.57
N GLY A 14 7.54 1.11 1.64
CA GLY A 14 8.22 1.42 2.89
C GLY A 14 7.93 2.86 3.31
N LEU A 15 7.34 3.03 4.49
CA LEU A 15 7.07 4.32 5.11
C LEU A 15 8.05 4.57 6.26
N ARG A 16 8.55 5.80 6.34
CA ARG A 16 9.32 6.28 7.49
C ARG A 16 8.36 6.66 8.62
N ASP A 17 8.83 6.65 9.87
CA ASP A 17 8.01 7.03 11.05
C ASP A 17 7.38 8.44 10.91
N THR A 18 8.02 9.34 10.15
CA THR A 18 7.50 10.69 9.86
C THR A 18 6.31 10.70 8.89
N GLU A 19 6.11 9.63 8.14
CA GLU A 19 5.05 9.47 7.12
C GLU A 19 3.86 8.67 7.65
N ILE A 20 4.02 8.05 8.83
CA ILE A 20 2.98 7.29 9.51
C ILE A 20 2.10 8.29 10.27
N ASP A 21 0.83 8.40 9.87
CA ASP A 21 -0.17 9.07 10.68
C ASP A 21 -0.44 8.23 11.93
N LYS A 22 0.22 8.60 13.03
CA LYS A 22 0.14 7.88 14.31
C LYS A 22 -1.30 7.74 14.80
N ASP A 23 -2.24 8.58 14.40
CA ASP A 23 -3.65 8.46 14.79
C ASP A 23 -4.39 7.39 13.98
N VAL A 24 -3.98 7.14 12.73
CA VAL A 24 -4.50 6.05 11.88
C VAL A 24 -3.94 4.70 12.34
N PHE A 25 -2.65 4.66 12.69
CA PHE A 25 -1.93 3.40 12.93
C PHE A 25 -1.83 2.99 14.42
N ASN A 26 -2.10 3.89 15.39
CA ASN A 26 -2.05 3.58 16.84
C ASN A 26 -3.44 3.47 17.53
N ASN A 27 -4.56 3.70 16.84
CA ASN A 27 -5.89 3.61 17.45
C ASN A 27 -6.38 2.15 17.64
N HIS A 28 -5.61 1.36 18.39
CA HIS A 28 -6.05 0.08 18.95
C HIS A 28 -6.71 0.32 20.31
N GLY A 29 -8.03 0.54 20.31
CA GLY A 29 -8.79 0.55 21.56
C GLY A 29 -10.28 0.80 21.43
N SER A 30 -10.73 1.64 20.52
CA SER A 30 -12.16 1.92 20.40
C SER A 30 -12.53 2.50 19.05
N GLN A 31 -13.48 1.83 18.40
CA GLN A 31 -14.28 2.29 17.27
C GLN A 31 -13.68 2.04 15.88
N LYS A 32 -14.35 1.11 15.18
CA LYS A 32 -14.45 0.83 13.73
C LYS A 32 -14.50 2.03 12.75
N ARG A 33 -14.20 3.26 13.16
CA ARG A 33 -14.63 4.43 12.39
C ARG A 33 -13.79 4.74 11.16
N ASP A 34 -12.49 4.44 11.13
CA ASP A 34 -11.68 4.75 9.95
C ASP A 34 -10.69 3.61 9.61
N ASN A 35 -11.21 2.48 9.13
CA ASN A 35 -10.39 1.41 8.53
C ASN A 35 -9.80 1.81 7.16
N TYR A 36 -9.76 3.12 6.84
CA TYR A 36 -9.34 3.60 5.54
C TYR A 36 -8.43 4.81 5.66
N PHE A 37 -7.47 4.93 4.75
CA PHE A 37 -6.68 6.14 4.58
C PHE A 37 -6.54 6.49 3.10
N LYS A 38 -6.29 7.78 2.81
CA LYS A 38 -6.15 8.29 1.45
C LYS A 38 -4.75 8.83 1.22
N TYR A 39 -4.16 8.53 0.08
CA TYR A 39 -2.92 9.16 -0.37
C TYR A 39 -3.22 10.33 -1.31
N GLY A 40 -2.65 11.52 -1.07
CA GLY A 40 -2.84 12.68 -1.95
C GLY A 40 -2.07 12.59 -3.28
N THR A 41 -1.01 11.78 -3.31
CA THR A 41 -0.03 11.67 -4.39
C THR A 41 -0.04 10.29 -5.03
N PHE A 42 0.78 10.08 -6.06
CA PHE A 42 1.14 8.74 -6.51
C PHE A 42 1.81 7.97 -5.36
N VAL A 43 1.65 6.65 -5.36
CA VAL A 43 2.32 5.76 -4.40
C VAL A 43 3.31 4.90 -5.17
N SER A 44 4.59 5.18 -4.96
CA SER A 44 5.69 4.40 -5.54
C SER A 44 5.84 3.12 -4.73
N THR A 45 5.67 1.97 -5.36
CA THR A 45 5.78 0.68 -4.69
C THR A 45 6.76 -0.22 -5.43
N SER A 46 7.19 -1.31 -4.79
CA SER A 46 7.95 -2.37 -5.45
C SER A 46 7.22 -3.70 -5.32
N TRP A 47 7.32 -4.57 -6.32
CA TRP A 47 6.91 -5.97 -6.12
C TRP A 47 7.99 -6.82 -5.43
N ASP A 48 9.16 -6.25 -5.17
CA ASP A 48 10.18 -6.83 -4.30
C ASP A 48 10.07 -6.23 -2.89
N LYS A 49 9.80 -7.10 -1.91
CA LYS A 49 9.66 -6.71 -0.51
C LYS A 49 10.95 -6.14 0.06
N GLU A 50 12.10 -6.72 -0.28
CA GLU A 50 13.40 -6.32 0.27
C GLU A 50 13.83 -4.95 -0.25
N VAL A 51 13.48 -4.63 -1.51
CA VAL A 51 13.66 -3.27 -2.06
C VAL A 51 12.88 -2.25 -1.22
N SER A 52 11.60 -2.52 -0.92
CA SER A 52 10.75 -1.60 -0.15
C SER A 52 11.20 -1.44 1.30
N LEU A 53 11.69 -2.51 1.91
CA LEU A 53 12.31 -2.46 3.24
C LEU A 53 13.55 -1.56 3.25
N GLY A 54 14.33 -1.52 2.16
CA GLY A 54 15.48 -0.62 2.02
C GLY A 54 15.13 0.87 2.03
N PHE A 55 13.88 1.24 1.71
CA PHE A 55 13.39 2.63 1.78
C PHE A 55 12.83 3.03 3.15
N MET A 56 12.61 2.05 4.03
CA MET A 56 12.07 2.22 5.38
C MET A 56 13.18 2.63 6.38
N CYS A 57 12.83 3.27 7.50
CA CYS A 57 13.72 3.47 8.65
C CYS A 57 13.48 2.39 9.74
N GLU A 58 14.38 2.24 10.72
CA GLU A 58 14.34 1.21 11.80
C GLU A 58 13.05 1.17 12.65
N LYS A 59 12.15 2.15 12.50
CA LYS A 59 10.83 2.22 13.17
C LYS A 59 9.70 2.55 12.19
N GLY A 60 9.90 2.21 10.92
CA GLY A 60 8.93 2.50 9.88
C GLY A 60 7.78 1.50 9.82
N CYS A 61 6.96 1.67 8.79
CA CYS A 61 5.85 0.79 8.47
C CYS A 61 6.06 0.26 7.05
N LEU A 62 5.84 -1.03 6.86
CA LEU A 62 5.74 -1.62 5.53
C LEU A 62 4.26 -1.79 5.18
N LEU A 63 3.81 -1.07 4.16
CA LEU A 63 2.50 -1.34 3.56
C LEU A 63 2.61 -2.53 2.61
N GLU A 64 1.78 -3.54 2.83
CA GLU A 64 1.59 -4.66 1.91
C GLU A 64 0.26 -4.43 1.16
N ILE A 65 0.34 -4.01 -0.09
CA ILE A 65 -0.79 -3.55 -0.88
C ILE A 65 -1.24 -4.66 -1.82
N ASP A 66 -2.40 -5.22 -1.53
CA ASP A 66 -3.04 -6.22 -2.38
C ASP A 66 -3.56 -5.55 -3.66
N THR A 67 -3.04 -5.97 -4.81
CA THR A 67 -3.40 -5.41 -6.12
C THR A 67 -4.17 -6.40 -7.01
N SER A 68 -4.54 -7.55 -6.42
CA SER A 68 -5.35 -8.58 -7.04
C SER A 68 -6.71 -8.03 -7.48
N GLU A 69 -7.43 -8.84 -8.27
CA GLU A 69 -8.78 -8.47 -8.68
C GLU A 69 -9.68 -8.33 -7.44
N PRO A 70 -10.32 -7.16 -7.28
CA PRO A 70 -11.23 -7.00 -6.16
C PRO A 70 -12.52 -7.80 -6.41
N PRO A 71 -13.33 -8.05 -5.39
CA PRO A 71 -14.62 -8.74 -5.54
C PRO A 71 -15.53 -8.08 -6.58
N ASP A 72 -16.50 -8.82 -7.14
CA ASP A 72 -17.45 -8.31 -8.12
C ASP A 72 -18.11 -6.99 -7.67
N GLY A 73 -18.09 -5.98 -8.55
CA GLY A 73 -18.65 -4.65 -8.28
C GLY A 73 -17.68 -3.65 -7.66
N CYS A 74 -16.44 -4.05 -7.40
CA CYS A 74 -15.41 -3.20 -6.81
C CYS A 74 -14.51 -2.58 -7.88
N GLN A 75 -14.09 -1.33 -7.69
CA GLN A 75 -13.09 -0.73 -8.56
C GLN A 75 -11.72 -1.33 -8.27
N ARG A 76 -10.97 -1.60 -9.34
CA ARG A 76 -9.60 -2.08 -9.24
C ARG A 76 -8.66 -0.93 -8.87
N LEU A 77 -7.63 -1.24 -8.07
CA LEU A 77 -6.52 -0.31 -7.86
C LEU A 77 -5.87 0.02 -9.22
N VAL A 78 -5.81 1.31 -9.55
CA VAL A 78 -5.19 1.79 -10.79
C VAL A 78 -3.70 1.98 -10.55
N GLY A 79 -2.89 1.26 -11.33
CA GLY A 79 -1.44 1.35 -11.28
C GLY A 79 -0.80 0.56 -12.41
N ALA A 80 0.48 0.82 -12.66
CA ALA A 80 1.24 0.24 -13.75
C ALA A 80 2.66 -0.15 -13.31
N ASP A 81 3.16 -1.23 -13.89
CA ASP A 81 4.60 -1.52 -13.90
C ASP A 81 5.32 -0.45 -14.73
N VAL A 82 6.21 0.28 -14.06
CA VAL A 82 7.05 1.33 -14.66
C VAL A 82 8.53 0.98 -14.58
N SER A 83 8.89 -0.22 -14.12
CA SER A 83 10.28 -0.67 -13.97
C SER A 83 11.10 -0.51 -15.26
N TRP A 84 10.49 -0.77 -16.41
CA TRP A 84 11.14 -0.70 -17.74
C TRP A 84 11.43 0.72 -18.24
N ILE A 85 10.76 1.75 -17.69
CA ILE A 85 11.05 3.18 -17.95
C ILE A 85 11.70 3.89 -16.77
N SER A 86 11.76 3.25 -15.60
CA SER A 86 12.30 3.86 -14.40
C SER A 86 13.81 4.08 -14.55
N LYS A 87 14.30 5.12 -13.86
CA LYS A 87 15.76 5.36 -13.73
C LYS A 87 16.44 4.20 -12.99
N PHE A 88 15.69 3.45 -12.18
CA PHE A 88 16.18 2.34 -11.38
C PHE A 88 15.35 1.07 -11.64
N PRO A 89 15.54 0.39 -12.79
CA PRO A 89 14.72 -0.78 -13.15
C PRO A 89 14.77 -1.93 -12.13
N VAL A 90 15.89 -2.06 -11.42
CA VAL A 90 16.09 -3.06 -10.38
C VAL A 90 15.19 -2.87 -9.16
N GLU A 91 14.63 -1.67 -8.98
CA GLU A 91 13.67 -1.39 -7.90
C GLU A 91 12.30 -1.99 -8.18
N CYS A 92 12.08 -2.58 -9.36
CA CYS A 92 10.86 -3.34 -9.64
C CYS A 92 9.58 -2.51 -9.42
N GLU A 93 9.62 -1.25 -9.85
CA GLU A 93 8.65 -0.23 -9.48
C GLU A 93 7.27 -0.48 -10.10
N PHE A 94 6.25 -0.48 -9.23
CA PHE A 94 4.84 -0.42 -9.61
C PHE A 94 4.25 0.89 -9.09
N LEU A 95 3.80 1.76 -10.01
CA LEU A 95 3.32 3.08 -9.65
C LEU A 95 1.80 3.07 -9.54
N ILE A 96 1.28 3.29 -8.32
CA ILE A 96 -0.16 3.44 -8.06
C ILE A 96 -0.57 4.89 -8.32
N ALA A 97 -1.67 5.07 -9.05
CA ALA A 97 -2.22 6.36 -9.39
C ALA A 97 -2.57 7.21 -8.15
N ARG A 98 -2.58 8.54 -8.32
CA ARG A 98 -2.92 9.49 -7.26
C ARG A 98 -4.33 9.27 -6.67
N LYS A 99 -4.51 9.71 -5.42
CA LYS A 99 -5.79 9.62 -4.70
C LYS A 99 -6.32 8.20 -4.49
N PRO A 100 -5.47 7.18 -4.23
CA PRO A 100 -6.00 5.89 -3.83
C PRO A 100 -6.57 6.00 -2.41
N THR A 101 -7.66 5.28 -2.18
CA THR A 101 -8.17 5.00 -0.85
C THR A 101 -7.74 3.58 -0.53
N PHE A 102 -7.07 3.37 0.60
CA PHE A 102 -6.68 2.06 1.07
C PHE A 102 -7.56 1.65 2.23
N GLU A 103 -8.02 0.40 2.22
CA GLU A 103 -8.67 -0.26 3.35
C GLU A 103 -7.63 -1.07 4.12
N ILE A 104 -7.55 -0.87 5.42
CA ILE A 104 -6.72 -1.66 6.32
C ILE A 104 -7.39 -3.01 6.54
N MET A 105 -6.71 -4.06 6.12
CA MET A 105 -7.15 -5.45 6.27
C MET A 105 -6.58 -6.07 7.54
N GLU A 106 -5.30 -5.82 7.80
CA GLU A 106 -4.57 -6.42 8.90
C GLU A 106 -3.43 -5.49 9.34
N ILE A 107 -3.18 -5.44 10.65
CA ILE A 107 -2.02 -4.78 11.24
C ILE A 107 -1.26 -5.85 12.02
N GLY A 108 0.02 -5.99 11.69
CA GLY A 108 0.96 -6.89 12.34
C GLY A 108 2.25 -6.17 12.72
N PHE A 109 3.19 -6.93 13.27
CA PHE A 109 4.51 -6.44 13.63
C PHE A 109 5.57 -7.48 13.27
N ASP A 110 6.58 -7.07 12.49
CA ASP A 110 7.76 -7.89 12.22
C ASP A 110 8.79 -7.63 13.32
N ILE A 111 8.95 -8.61 14.22
CA ILE A 111 9.88 -8.53 15.37
C ILE A 111 11.33 -8.49 14.90
N GLU A 112 11.67 -9.25 13.85
CA GLU A 112 13.06 -9.35 13.36
C GLU A 112 13.52 -8.03 12.74
N ARG A 113 12.60 -7.35 12.05
CA ARG A 113 12.86 -6.08 11.36
C ARG A 113 12.43 -4.84 12.16
N ASN A 114 11.85 -5.03 13.35
CA ASN A 114 11.35 -3.98 14.22
C ASN A 114 10.43 -2.98 13.50
N CYS A 115 9.50 -3.48 12.67
CA CYS A 115 8.61 -2.63 11.89
C CYS A 115 7.15 -3.06 11.95
N GLN A 116 6.25 -2.08 11.79
CA GLN A 116 4.83 -2.35 11.64
C GLN A 116 4.56 -2.88 10.23
N LEU A 117 3.76 -3.94 10.14
CA LEU A 117 3.26 -4.45 8.87
C LEU A 117 1.79 -4.05 8.76
N VAL A 118 1.41 -3.42 7.65
CA VAL A 118 0.01 -3.07 7.42
C VAL A 118 -0.41 -3.59 6.06
N ARG A 119 -1.29 -4.59 6.08
CA ARG A 119 -1.87 -5.11 4.86
C ARG A 119 -3.08 -4.28 4.48
N VAL A 120 -3.11 -3.85 3.23
CA VAL A 120 -4.18 -3.02 2.69
C VAL A 120 -4.67 -3.53 1.35
N GLN A 121 -5.88 -3.15 0.99
CA GLN A 121 -6.45 -3.34 -0.34
C GLN A 121 -7.04 -2.03 -0.85
N ASN A 122 -7.51 -2.01 -2.10
CA ASN A 122 -8.27 -0.86 -2.59
C ASN A 122 -9.55 -0.70 -1.76
N GLY A 123 -9.64 0.40 -1.02
CA GLY A 123 -10.85 0.78 -0.31
C GLY A 123 -11.86 1.27 -1.34
N ASN A 124 -12.81 0.42 -1.71
CA ASN A 124 -13.90 0.85 -2.58
C ASN A 124 -14.58 2.07 -1.97
N ASN A 125 -14.79 3.10 -2.79
CA ASN A 125 -15.65 4.21 -2.43
C ASN A 125 -17.08 3.70 -2.18
N LEU A 126 -17.38 3.29 -0.94
CA LEU A 126 -18.73 3.40 -0.39
C LEU A 126 -19.13 4.87 -0.20
N TYR A 127 -18.19 5.80 -0.36
CA TYR A 127 -18.47 7.22 -0.56
C TYR A 127 -18.58 7.54 -2.05
N SER A 128 -19.67 7.09 -2.66
CA SER A 128 -20.27 7.82 -3.77
C SER A 128 -20.74 9.19 -3.26
N ASN A 129 -20.22 10.27 -3.84
CA ASN A 129 -20.71 11.66 -3.80
C ASN A 129 -20.84 12.38 -2.44
N SER A 130 -19.88 13.27 -2.14
CA SER A 130 -19.97 14.59 -1.48
C SER A 130 -18.52 15.02 -1.16
N ASP A 131 -17.91 16.09 -1.68
CA ASP A 131 -18.35 17.34 -2.32
C ASP A 131 -17.54 17.66 -3.59
#